data_AF-A0A9W9Z528-F1
#
_entry.id   AF-A0A9W9Z528-F1
#
_cell.length_a   1.000
_cell.length_b   1.000
_cell.length_c   1.000
_cell.angle_alpha   90.00
_cell.angle_beta   90.00
_cell.angle_gamma   90.00
#
_symmetry.space_group_name_H-M   'P 1'
#
loop_
_entity.id
_entity.type
_entity.pdbx_description
1 polymer ?
#
loop_
_entity_poly.entity_id
_entity_poly.type
_entity_poly.pdbx_seq_one_letter_code
_entity_poly.pdbx_strand_id
1 'polypeptide(L)'
;MEMFQSSTEDDGTLKDNARPGTIHYFIGQAIPVYNGVFFNLDASDIDIDDPILLAEIRVMVERIGPQPPLPWNGNLVLFDRFNQRPVQSVMIQGGGARSVVFPVRPLVKRWINSPRLNRGVHIGLQSNQPEDELSLKVMVDSTGSARDYKPLLVVKTQSKPQKIDTLLPWTSHIQWAHLQKRKSRHYRAIRDEGTCSRRPMRVEFGKTMRWKDVIVPKFYEAYRCGGECKFPLDRR
;
A
#
# COMPACT_ATOMS: atom_id res chain seq x y z
N MET A 1 25.80 -6.22 -8.43
CA MET A 1 25.18 -5.86 -7.13
C MET A 1 24.24 -4.71 -7.44
N GLU A 2 23.06 -5.05 -7.96
CA GLU A 2 22.06 -4.09 -8.46
C GLU A 2 21.09 -3.78 -7.32
N MET A 3 21.09 -2.53 -6.86
CA MET A 3 20.03 -2.00 -6.01
C MET A 3 19.07 -1.21 -6.88
N PHE A 4 17.96 -1.85 -7.25
CA PHE A 4 16.77 -1.15 -7.72
C PHE A 4 16.07 -0.52 -6.51
N GLN A 5 16.05 0.81 -6.43
CA GLN A 5 15.07 1.54 -5.62
C GLN A 5 14.26 2.43 -6.53
N SER A 6 13.05 1.97 -6.81
CA SER A 6 12.02 2.65 -7.55
C SER A 6 11.45 3.81 -6.72
N SER A 7 11.52 4.99 -7.31
CA SER A 7 10.97 6.27 -6.85
C SER A 7 9.46 6.32 -7.00
N THR A 8 8.76 6.90 -6.02
CA THR A 8 7.38 7.39 -6.18
C THR A 8 7.34 8.91 -6.20
N GLU A 9 6.68 9.42 -7.22
CA GLU A 9 6.35 10.81 -7.55
C GLU A 9 5.51 11.52 -6.48
N ASP A 10 5.68 12.83 -6.37
CA ASP A 10 4.83 13.74 -5.56
C ASP A 10 4.36 14.90 -6.46
N ASP A 11 3.07 14.92 -6.84
CA ASP A 11 2.38 16.04 -7.50
C ASP A 11 1.63 16.84 -6.42
N GLY A 12 2.18 17.99 -6.06
CA GLY A 12 1.57 18.90 -5.11
C GLY A 12 0.37 19.62 -5.71
N THR A 13 -0.83 19.33 -5.21
CA THR A 13 -1.91 20.33 -5.10
C THR A 13 -2.61 20.17 -3.76
N LEU A 14 -2.78 21.31 -3.08
CA LEU A 14 -3.14 21.49 -1.66
C LEU A 14 -2.06 20.96 -0.70
N LYS A 15 -1.62 21.83 0.21
CA LYS A 15 -0.98 21.37 1.45
C LYS A 15 -2.05 20.64 2.25
N ASP A 16 -2.34 19.40 1.88
CA ASP A 16 -2.90 18.45 2.80
C ASP A 16 -1.84 18.29 3.88
N ASN A 17 -2.18 18.67 5.09
CA ASN A 17 -1.47 18.26 6.30
C ASN A 17 -1.68 16.74 6.49
N ALA A 18 -1.39 15.94 5.47
CA ALA A 18 -1.45 14.49 5.51
C ALA A 18 -0.34 14.04 6.43
N ARG A 19 -0.72 13.52 7.60
CA ARG A 19 0.24 12.91 8.51
C ARG A 19 0.99 11.80 7.75
N PRO A 20 2.30 11.62 8.02
CA PRO A 20 3.01 10.45 7.52
C PRO A 20 2.26 9.19 7.96
N GLY A 21 2.07 8.25 7.02
CA GLY A 21 1.32 7.02 7.30
C GLY A 21 1.94 6.22 8.45
N THR A 22 1.11 5.71 9.35
CA THR A 22 1.53 4.91 10.50
C THR A 22 1.75 3.47 10.08
N ILE A 23 2.82 2.84 10.57
CA ILE A 23 3.13 1.43 10.32
C ILE A 23 2.95 0.66 11.63
N HIS A 24 2.15 -0.40 11.57
CA HIS A 24 1.85 -1.31 12.65
C HIS A 24 2.48 -2.68 12.40
N TYR A 25 3.00 -3.29 13.44
CA TYR A 25 3.68 -4.59 13.38
C TYR A 25 3.05 -5.55 14.39
N PHE A 26 2.50 -6.67 13.89
CA PHE A 26 1.89 -7.69 14.74
C PHE A 26 2.66 -9.00 14.62
N ILE A 27 3.15 -9.50 15.75
CA ILE A 27 3.85 -10.78 15.82
C ILE A 27 2.80 -11.91 15.84
N GLY A 28 2.93 -12.84 14.90
CA GLY A 28 2.05 -13.99 14.79
C GLY A 28 2.39 -15.08 15.79
N GLN A 29 1.36 -15.69 16.36
CA GLN A 29 1.44 -16.85 17.24
C GLN A 29 1.25 -18.13 16.43
N ALA A 30 2.17 -19.09 16.61
CA ALA A 30 2.10 -20.41 15.98
C ALA A 30 0.87 -21.17 16.43
N ILE A 31 0.22 -21.86 15.50
CA ILE A 31 -0.72 -22.93 15.79
C ILE A 31 -0.13 -24.20 15.17
N PRO A 32 0.58 -25.01 15.99
CA PRO A 32 1.46 -26.08 15.51
C PRO A 32 0.75 -27.14 14.69
N VAL A 33 -0.52 -27.42 15.00
CA VAL A 33 -1.25 -28.55 14.42
C VAL A 33 -1.53 -28.38 12.92
N TYR A 34 -1.47 -27.16 12.38
CA TYR A 34 -1.98 -26.87 11.02
C TYR A 34 -1.10 -25.92 10.19
N ASN A 35 0.21 -25.81 10.46
CA ASN A 35 1.04 -24.75 9.84
C ASN A 35 0.36 -23.36 9.95
N GLY A 36 -0.32 -23.15 11.08
CA GLY A 36 -1.23 -22.06 11.29
C GLY A 36 -0.57 -20.89 11.98
N VAL A 37 -1.01 -19.68 11.67
CA VAL A 37 -0.57 -18.46 12.34
C VAL A 37 -1.79 -17.64 12.74
N PHE A 38 -1.82 -17.21 14.00
CA PHE A 38 -2.81 -16.27 14.50
C PHE A 38 -2.16 -14.91 14.77
N PHE A 39 -2.81 -13.84 14.33
CA PHE A 39 -2.36 -12.47 14.63
C PHE A 39 -3.43 -11.83 15.52
N ASN A 40 -3.04 -11.42 16.72
CA ASN A 40 -3.94 -10.61 17.54
C ASN A 40 -3.92 -9.17 17.02
N LEU A 41 -5.08 -8.68 16.61
CA LEU A 41 -5.29 -7.30 16.16
C LEU A 41 -6.19 -6.68 17.22
N ASP A 42 -5.61 -5.99 18.20
CA ASP A 42 -6.45 -5.29 19.16
C ASP A 42 -7.09 -4.10 18.46
N ALA A 43 -8.39 -3.91 18.67
CA ALA A 43 -9.16 -2.85 18.01
C ALA A 43 -8.69 -1.43 18.38
N SER A 44 -7.87 -1.31 19.42
CA SER A 44 -7.18 -0.07 19.81
C SER A 44 -5.97 0.26 18.94
N ASP A 45 -5.39 -0.72 18.25
CA ASP A 45 -4.11 -0.54 17.54
C ASP A 45 -4.32 0.13 16.18
N ILE A 46 -5.46 -0.12 15.53
CA ILE A 46 -5.78 0.42 14.21
C ILE A 46 -7.19 1.00 14.22
N ASP A 47 -7.31 2.30 13.93
CA ASP A 47 -8.60 2.95 13.74
C ASP A 47 -9.32 2.37 12.52
N ILE A 48 -10.59 2.00 12.70
CA ILE A 48 -11.46 1.44 11.65
C ILE A 48 -11.66 2.43 10.50
N ASP A 49 -11.63 3.74 10.80
CA ASP A 49 -11.86 4.80 9.82
C ASP A 49 -10.62 5.17 9.01
N ASP A 50 -9.46 4.67 9.41
CA ASP A 50 -8.18 4.92 8.75
C ASP A 50 -8.04 4.04 7.49
N PRO A 51 -7.80 4.63 6.30
CA PRO A 51 -7.50 3.85 5.11
C PRO A 51 -6.22 3.02 5.29
N ILE A 52 -6.36 1.71 5.20
CA ILE A 52 -5.22 0.78 5.10
C ILE A 52 -4.59 0.99 3.73
N LEU A 53 -3.33 1.41 3.66
CA LEU A 53 -2.55 1.56 2.43
C LEU A 53 -1.88 0.24 2.03
N LEU A 54 -1.36 -0.50 3.01
CA LEU A 54 -0.64 -1.76 2.82
C LEU A 54 -1.03 -2.75 3.92
N ALA A 55 -1.16 -4.01 3.58
CA ALA A 55 -1.11 -5.06 4.60
C ALA A 55 -0.47 -6.33 4.02
N GLU A 56 0.55 -6.85 4.70
CA GLU A 56 1.36 -7.98 4.25
C GLU A 56 1.70 -8.92 5.40
N ILE A 57 1.56 -10.22 5.19
CA ILE A 57 2.07 -11.25 6.10
C ILE A 57 3.42 -11.72 5.58
N ARG A 58 4.42 -11.74 6.45
CA ARG A 58 5.78 -12.19 6.19
C ARG A 58 6.04 -13.43 7.01
N VAL A 59 6.45 -14.51 6.35
CA VAL A 59 6.69 -15.80 6.98
C VAL A 59 7.94 -16.44 6.41
N MET A 60 8.65 -17.15 7.26
CA MET A 60 9.74 -18.01 6.85
C MET A 60 9.20 -19.43 6.66
N VAL A 61 9.48 -20.01 5.50
CA VAL A 61 9.02 -21.34 5.13
C VAL A 61 10.19 -22.20 4.70
N GLU A 62 10.18 -23.44 5.16
CA GLU A 62 11.18 -24.45 4.84
C GLU A 62 10.46 -25.76 4.49
N ARG A 63 10.99 -26.48 3.51
CA ARG A 63 10.45 -27.80 3.15
C ARG A 63 11.16 -28.86 3.99
N ILE A 64 10.41 -29.66 4.75
CA ILE A 64 10.91 -30.86 5.41
C ILE A 64 10.64 -32.05 4.49
N GLY A 65 11.69 -32.66 3.95
CA GLY A 65 11.58 -33.87 3.14
C GLY A 65 12.82 -34.07 2.26
N PRO A 66 12.94 -35.24 1.61
CA PRO A 66 14.03 -35.48 0.68
C PRO A 66 14.01 -34.42 -0.43
N GLN A 67 15.13 -33.72 -0.59
CA GLN A 67 15.29 -32.68 -1.60
C GLN A 67 15.09 -33.33 -2.99
N PRO A 68 14.10 -32.90 -3.78
CA PRO A 68 13.90 -33.49 -5.10
C PRO A 68 15.14 -33.24 -5.97
N PRO A 69 15.50 -34.17 -6.87
CA PRO A 69 16.69 -34.09 -7.71
C PRO A 69 16.65 -32.93 -8.72
N LEU A 70 15.54 -32.19 -8.81
CA LEU A 70 15.27 -31.11 -9.76
C LEU A 70 14.79 -29.86 -9.01
N PRO A 71 14.94 -28.65 -9.60
CA PRO A 71 14.28 -27.47 -9.08
C PRO A 71 12.76 -27.71 -9.10
N TRP A 72 12.19 -27.87 -7.92
CA TRP A 72 10.75 -28.00 -7.75
C TRP A 72 10.12 -26.61 -7.76
N ASN A 73 9.00 -26.50 -8.47
CA ASN A 73 8.13 -25.33 -8.46
C ASN A 73 6.86 -25.72 -7.73
N GLY A 74 6.50 -24.97 -6.68
CA GLY A 74 5.28 -25.18 -5.91
C GLY A 74 4.57 -23.87 -5.67
N ASN A 75 3.26 -23.92 -5.44
CA ASN A 75 2.49 -22.74 -5.05
C ASN A 75 2.22 -22.79 -3.55
N LEU A 76 2.78 -21.85 -2.81
CA LEU A 76 2.33 -21.63 -1.44
C LEU A 76 1.02 -20.88 -1.48
N VAL A 77 0.04 -21.41 -0.76
CA VAL A 77 -1.28 -20.82 -0.68
C VAL A 77 -1.56 -20.46 0.77
N LEU A 78 -1.90 -19.20 0.99
CA LEU A 78 -2.40 -18.69 2.26
C LEU A 78 -3.91 -18.87 2.28
N PHE A 79 -4.43 -19.53 3.31
CA PHE A 79 -5.85 -19.77 3.49
C PHE A 79 -6.37 -19.05 4.73
N ASP A 80 -7.59 -18.54 4.65
CA ASP A 80 -8.30 -18.00 5.80
C ASP A 80 -8.92 -19.15 6.60
N ARG A 81 -8.58 -19.28 7.89
CA ARG A 81 -9.13 -20.35 8.73
C ARG A 81 -10.61 -20.19 9.06
N PHE A 82 -11.16 -18.98 8.93
CA PHE A 82 -12.59 -18.77 9.20
C PHE A 82 -13.49 -19.49 8.18
N ASN A 83 -13.13 -19.44 6.90
CA ASN A 83 -13.95 -20.00 5.81
C ASN A 83 -13.22 -21.05 4.95
N GLN A 84 -11.97 -21.37 5.30
CA GLN A 84 -11.08 -22.30 4.59
C GLN A 84 -10.84 -21.95 3.11
N ARG A 85 -11.05 -20.69 2.71
CA ARG A 85 -10.84 -20.25 1.33
C ARG A 85 -9.41 -19.76 1.12
N PRO A 86 -8.84 -19.98 -0.08
CA PRO A 86 -7.56 -19.39 -0.44
C PRO A 86 -7.70 -17.87 -0.47
N VAL A 87 -6.74 -17.19 0.15
CA VAL A 87 -6.63 -15.73 0.21
C VAL A 87 -5.66 -15.25 -0.86
N GLN A 88 -4.48 -15.85 -0.91
CA GLN A 88 -3.40 -15.46 -1.81
C GLN A 88 -2.49 -16.66 -2.10
N SER A 89 -1.90 -16.71 -3.29
CA SER A 89 -0.87 -17.68 -3.63
C SER A 89 0.42 -17.00 -4.07
N VAL A 90 1.55 -17.66 -3.81
CA VAL A 90 2.90 -17.23 -4.20
C VAL A 90 3.67 -18.44 -4.72
N MET A 91 4.24 -18.31 -5.92
CA MET A 91 5.08 -19.35 -6.50
C MET A 91 6.43 -19.39 -5.80
N ILE A 92 6.92 -20.59 -5.52
CA ILE A 92 8.20 -20.81 -4.87
C ILE A 92 9.03 -21.84 -5.66
N GLN A 93 10.35 -21.64 -5.73
CA GLN A 93 11.29 -22.50 -6.45
C GLN A 93 12.46 -22.95 -5.56
N GLY A 94 12.89 -24.21 -5.63
CA GLY A 94 14.14 -24.68 -4.98
C GLY A 94 14.02 -25.08 -3.50
N GLY A 95 15.09 -25.62 -2.89
CA GLY A 95 15.04 -26.43 -1.65
C GLY A 95 15.68 -25.84 -0.38
N GLY A 96 15.42 -24.57 -0.04
CA GLY A 96 15.91 -23.97 1.21
C GLY A 96 14.87 -23.12 1.95
N ALA A 97 15.20 -22.71 3.17
CA ALA A 97 14.44 -21.76 3.97
C ALA A 97 14.37 -20.39 3.27
N ARG A 98 13.17 -19.81 3.19
CA ARG A 98 12.95 -18.55 2.47
C ARG A 98 11.90 -17.65 3.13
N SER A 99 12.07 -16.34 2.97
CA SER A 99 11.07 -15.35 3.35
C SER A 99 10.02 -15.20 2.25
N VAL A 100 8.75 -15.39 2.61
CA VAL A 100 7.60 -15.24 1.70
C VAL A 100 6.70 -14.13 2.21
N VAL A 101 6.19 -13.32 1.29
CA VAL A 101 5.31 -12.18 1.58
C VAL A 101 3.96 -12.40 0.91
N PHE A 102 2.89 -12.32 1.69
CA PHE A 102 1.52 -12.42 1.21
C PHE A 102 0.80 -11.08 1.37
N PRO A 103 0.39 -10.40 0.28
CA PRO A 103 -0.51 -9.25 0.38
C PRO A 103 -1.88 -9.70 0.92
N VAL A 104 -2.32 -9.11 2.02
CA VAL A 104 -3.53 -9.52 2.77
C VAL A 104 -4.44 -8.35 3.15
N ARG A 105 -4.33 -7.22 2.45
CA ARG A 105 -5.14 -6.01 2.72
C ARG A 105 -6.65 -6.29 2.86
N PRO A 106 -7.31 -7.08 1.99
CA PRO A 106 -8.75 -7.38 2.14
C PRO A 106 -9.06 -8.21 3.39
N LEU A 107 -8.17 -9.13 3.75
CA LEU A 107 -8.30 -10.00 4.92
C LEU A 107 -8.18 -9.18 6.22
N VAL A 108 -7.16 -8.33 6.30
CA VAL A 108 -6.92 -7.46 7.46
C VAL A 108 -8.05 -6.45 7.65
N LYS A 109 -8.54 -5.85 6.55
CA LYS A 109 -9.73 -4.99 6.60
C LYS A 109 -10.94 -5.71 7.18
N ARG A 110 -11.17 -6.98 6.82
CA ARG A 110 -12.24 -7.80 7.39
C ARG A 110 -12.02 -8.07 8.88
N TRP A 111 -10.79 -8.38 9.29
CA TRP A 111 -10.48 -8.62 10.71
C TRP A 111 -10.67 -7.39 11.58
N ILE A 112 -10.26 -6.21 11.11
CA ILE A 112 -10.46 -4.95 11.83
C ILE A 112 -11.97 -4.63 11.96
N ASN A 113 -12.72 -4.73 10.85
CA ASN A 113 -14.16 -4.47 10.85
C ASN A 113 -14.98 -5.50 11.65
N SER A 114 -14.45 -6.72 11.80
CA SER A 114 -15.15 -7.82 12.46
C SER A 114 -14.15 -8.75 13.14
N PRO A 115 -13.63 -8.38 14.34
CA PRO A 115 -12.60 -9.14 15.04
C PRO A 115 -12.98 -10.60 15.32
N ARG A 116 -14.27 -10.89 15.47
CA ARG A 116 -14.80 -12.26 15.66
C ARG A 116 -14.53 -13.19 14.47
N LEU A 117 -14.28 -12.64 13.29
CA LEU A 117 -13.93 -13.40 12.08
C LEU A 117 -12.43 -13.67 11.98
N ASN A 118 -11.61 -13.04 12.83
CA ASN A 118 -10.19 -13.35 12.90
C ASN A 118 -10.01 -14.70 13.61
N ARG A 119 -9.91 -15.76 12.80
CA ARG A 119 -9.44 -17.07 13.25
C ARG A 119 -8.00 -17.32 12.84
N GLY A 120 -7.28 -16.30 12.35
CA GLY A 120 -5.95 -16.42 11.75
C GLY A 120 -5.93 -17.15 10.41
N VAL A 121 -4.73 -17.52 9.97
CA VAL A 121 -4.44 -18.09 8.66
C VAL A 121 -3.72 -19.42 8.78
N HIS A 122 -3.74 -20.22 7.72
CA HIS A 122 -2.86 -21.37 7.57
C HIS A 122 -2.20 -21.36 6.20
N ILE A 123 -0.99 -21.91 6.12
CA ILE A 123 -0.20 -21.93 4.90
C ILE A 123 -0.07 -23.38 4.44
N GLY A 124 -0.49 -23.64 3.21
CA GLY A 124 -0.38 -24.94 2.57
C GLY A 124 0.47 -24.88 1.30
N LEU A 125 0.97 -26.04 0.88
CA LEU A 125 1.62 -26.19 -0.42
C LEU A 125 0.63 -26.81 -1.39
N GLN A 126 0.25 -26.06 -2.42
CA GLN A 126 -0.51 -26.61 -3.54
C GLN A 126 0.47 -27.22 -4.55
N SER A 127 0.56 -28.54 -4.56
CA SER A 127 1.34 -29.34 -5.52
C SER A 127 0.43 -30.39 -6.17
N ASN A 128 0.85 -30.92 -7.31
CA ASN A 128 0.13 -31.98 -8.02
C ASN A 128 0.26 -33.35 -7.32
N GLN A 129 1.12 -33.47 -6.30
CA GLN A 129 1.30 -34.69 -5.52
C GLN A 129 0.82 -34.47 -4.08
N PRO A 130 -0.10 -35.30 -3.54
CA PRO A 130 -0.67 -35.13 -2.20
C PRO A 130 0.37 -35.32 -1.07
N GLU A 131 1.46 -36.05 -1.31
CA GLU A 131 2.55 -36.24 -0.33
C GLU A 131 3.37 -34.95 -0.08
N ASP A 132 3.25 -33.95 -0.97
CA ASP A 132 3.95 -32.68 -0.85
C ASP A 132 3.34 -31.77 0.23
N GLU A 133 2.04 -31.88 0.54
CA GLU A 133 1.37 -31.05 1.55
C GLU A 133 1.94 -31.26 2.96
N LEU A 134 2.36 -32.48 3.28
CA LEU A 134 2.99 -32.85 4.56
C LEU A 134 4.47 -32.45 4.63
N SER A 135 5.07 -32.10 3.49
CA SER A 135 6.49 -31.76 3.39
C SER A 135 6.77 -30.27 3.65
N LEU A 136 5.75 -29.44 3.87
CA LEU A 136 5.95 -28.02 4.18
C LEU A 136 5.93 -27.78 5.70
N LYS A 137 6.98 -27.15 6.22
CA LYS A 137 6.97 -26.59 7.57
C LYS A 137 7.07 -25.08 7.51
N VAL A 138 6.06 -24.41 8.04
CA VAL A 138 6.23 -23.00 8.36
C VAL A 138 7.17 -22.94 9.56
N MET A 139 8.29 -22.22 9.42
CA MET A 139 9.25 -22.07 10.52
C MET A 139 8.64 -21.13 11.56
N VAL A 140 7.79 -21.68 12.41
CA VAL A 140 7.22 -20.98 13.54
C VAL A 140 7.86 -21.56 14.80
N ASP A 141 8.69 -20.73 15.41
CA ASP A 141 9.55 -20.98 16.56
C ASP A 141 8.96 -22.00 17.55
N SER A 142 9.38 -23.26 17.44
CA SER A 142 9.03 -24.35 18.38
C SER A 142 10.24 -24.81 19.19
N THR A 143 11.45 -24.31 18.87
CA THR A 143 12.71 -24.86 19.39
C THR A 143 13.75 -23.78 19.69
N GLY A 144 13.36 -22.63 20.25
CA GLY A 144 14.19 -21.74 21.08
C GLY A 144 15.50 -21.15 20.51
N SER A 145 15.94 -21.51 19.30
CA SER A 145 17.24 -21.14 18.74
C SER A 145 17.16 -19.99 17.72
N ALA A 146 15.97 -19.59 17.28
CA ALA A 146 15.81 -18.60 16.22
C ALA A 146 14.73 -17.56 16.53
N ARG A 147 15.10 -16.52 17.29
CA ARG A 147 14.22 -15.38 17.59
C ARG A 147 13.75 -14.62 16.34
N ASP A 148 14.40 -14.83 15.18
CA ASP A 148 14.27 -14.00 13.98
C ASP A 148 13.22 -14.49 12.96
N TYR A 149 12.62 -15.67 13.15
CA TYR A 149 11.71 -16.27 12.14
C TYR A 149 10.23 -16.18 12.49
N LYS A 150 9.84 -15.33 13.44
CA LYS A 150 8.44 -15.16 13.81
C LYS A 150 7.62 -14.59 12.65
N PRO A 151 6.44 -15.15 12.35
CA PRO A 151 5.51 -14.56 11.40
C PRO A 151 5.20 -13.11 11.78
N LEU A 152 5.18 -12.23 10.78
CA LEU A 152 4.96 -10.81 11.00
C LEU A 152 3.85 -10.31 10.07
N LEU A 153 2.84 -9.66 10.64
CA LEU A 153 1.86 -8.90 9.89
C LEU A 153 2.26 -7.42 9.95
N VAL A 154 2.47 -6.82 8.78
CA VAL A 154 2.79 -5.40 8.63
C VAL A 154 1.57 -4.70 8.05
N VAL A 155 1.07 -3.66 8.71
CA VAL A 155 -0.07 -2.86 8.25
C VAL A 155 0.33 -1.40 8.20
N LYS A 156 0.17 -0.75 7.04
CA LYS A 156 0.37 0.69 6.90
C LYS A 156 -0.98 1.36 6.77
N THR A 157 -1.28 2.33 7.65
CA THR A 157 -2.49 3.15 7.58
C THR A 157 -2.13 4.61 7.35
N GLN A 158 -3.12 5.42 6.99
CA GLN A 158 -2.96 6.86 6.89
C GLN A 158 -4.11 7.54 7.61
N SER A 159 -3.82 8.15 8.76
CA SER A 159 -4.88 8.79 9.53
C SER A 159 -5.43 10.02 8.82
N LYS A 160 -6.75 10.14 8.80
CA LYS A 160 -7.39 11.39 8.35
C LYS A 160 -7.04 12.49 9.37
N PRO A 161 -6.87 13.75 8.93
CA PRO A 161 -6.80 14.84 9.89
C PRO A 161 -8.09 14.82 10.72
N GLN A 162 -7.96 14.64 12.04
CA GLN A 162 -9.07 14.86 12.97
C GLN A 162 -9.60 16.26 12.71
N LYS A 163 -10.79 16.37 12.14
CA LYS A 163 -11.56 17.60 12.24
C LYS A 163 -11.89 17.72 13.71
N ILE A 164 -11.17 18.58 14.41
CA ILE A 164 -11.64 19.07 15.70
C ILE A 164 -12.96 19.76 15.38
N ASP A 165 -14.07 19.12 15.72
CA ASP A 165 -15.39 19.76 15.74
C ASP A 165 -15.38 20.79 16.88
N THR A 166 -14.70 21.90 16.66
CA THR A 166 -15.00 23.13 17.39
C THR A 166 -16.40 23.53 16.98
N LEU A 167 -17.37 23.13 17.81
CA LEU A 167 -18.72 23.68 17.88
C LEU A 167 -18.67 25.18 18.25
N LEU A 168 -18.14 26.01 17.35
CA LEU A 168 -18.26 27.46 17.41
C LEU A 168 -19.27 27.92 16.35
N PRO A 169 -20.35 28.62 16.75
CA PRO A 169 -21.33 29.15 15.82
C PRO A 169 -20.81 30.42 15.14
N TRP A 170 -21.09 30.56 13.83
CA TRP A 170 -20.95 31.78 12.99
C TRP A 170 -19.50 32.07 12.50
N THR A 171 -19.18 32.14 11.21
CA THR A 171 -19.56 33.23 10.28
C THR A 171 -19.73 32.79 8.82
N SER A 172 -20.92 33.02 8.28
CA SER A 172 -21.33 32.93 6.88
C SER A 172 -20.82 34.08 6.00
N HIS A 173 -19.53 34.45 6.11
CA HIS A 173 -18.95 35.57 5.34
C HIS A 173 -17.90 35.19 4.29
N ILE A 174 -17.39 33.96 4.28
CA ILE A 174 -16.32 33.56 3.33
C ILE A 174 -16.86 33.20 1.94
N GLN A 175 -18.17 32.96 1.80
CA GLN A 175 -18.76 32.47 0.55
C GLN A 175 -18.93 33.52 -0.56
N TRP A 176 -18.70 34.81 -0.28
CA TRP A 176 -18.90 35.89 -1.25
C TRP A 176 -17.62 36.34 -1.99
N ALA A 177 -16.45 35.86 -1.57
CA ALA A 177 -15.16 36.26 -2.19
C ALA A 177 -14.85 35.54 -3.51
N HIS A 178 -15.54 34.43 -3.83
CA HIS A 178 -15.24 33.60 -5.00
C HIS A 178 -15.95 34.03 -6.30
N LEU A 179 -16.81 35.06 -6.25
CA LEU A 179 -17.50 35.60 -7.43
C LEU A 179 -16.85 36.88 -8.00
N GLN A 180 -15.67 37.26 -7.50
CA GLN A 180 -14.91 38.38 -8.04
C GLN A 180 -14.20 37.95 -9.33
N LYS A 181 -14.85 38.27 -10.47
CA LYS A 181 -14.32 38.38 -11.85
C LYS A 181 -12.79 38.26 -11.95
N ARG A 182 -12.31 37.10 -12.40
CA ARG A 182 -10.95 36.96 -12.91
C ARG A 182 -10.82 37.80 -14.19
N LYS A 183 -10.37 39.05 -14.05
CA LYS A 183 -9.89 39.86 -15.17
C LYS A 183 -8.87 39.04 -15.95
N SER A 184 -9.06 38.97 -17.27
CA SER A 184 -8.12 38.39 -18.24
C SER A 184 -6.69 38.83 -17.90
N ARG A 185 -5.90 37.90 -17.33
CA ARG A 185 -4.48 38.15 -17.08
C ARG A 185 -3.81 38.14 -18.44
N HIS A 186 -3.24 39.28 -18.83
CA HIS A 186 -2.32 39.38 -19.95
C HIS A 186 -1.28 38.26 -19.91
N TYR A 187 -0.81 37.87 -21.10
CA TYR A 187 0.23 36.90 -21.42
C TYR A 187 1.51 37.18 -20.60
N ARG A 188 1.51 36.86 -19.30
CA ARG A 188 2.70 36.94 -18.48
C ARG A 188 3.65 35.89 -19.01
N ALA A 189 4.91 36.27 -19.21
CA ALA A 189 5.99 35.36 -19.50
C ALA A 189 5.87 34.10 -18.63
N ILE A 190 6.00 32.94 -19.27
CA ILE A 190 6.00 31.64 -18.62
C ILE A 190 7.14 31.66 -17.59
N ARG A 191 6.80 31.79 -16.30
CA ARG A 191 7.79 31.78 -15.22
C ARG A 191 7.79 30.41 -14.57
N ASP A 192 8.95 29.77 -14.64
CA ASP A 192 9.25 28.52 -13.93
C ASP A 192 9.98 28.77 -12.62
N GLU A 193 9.76 29.93 -12.01
CA GLU A 193 10.29 30.25 -10.69
C GLU A 193 9.64 29.35 -9.63
N GLY A 194 10.46 28.83 -8.70
CA GLY A 194 10.02 28.04 -7.55
C GLY A 194 10.26 26.53 -7.70
N THR A 195 9.73 25.74 -6.76
CA THR A 195 9.85 24.28 -6.77
C THR A 195 9.12 23.67 -7.95
N CYS A 196 9.64 22.53 -8.43
CA CYS A 196 8.97 21.72 -9.46
C CYS A 196 7.52 21.45 -9.05
N SER A 197 6.58 21.86 -9.89
CA SER A 197 5.14 21.71 -9.66
C SER A 197 4.36 21.81 -10.97
N ARG A 198 3.10 21.35 -10.97
CA ARG A 198 2.19 21.46 -12.10
C ARG A 198 1.78 22.92 -12.32
N ARG A 199 2.10 23.46 -13.49
CA ARG A 199 1.82 24.85 -13.91
C ARG A 199 0.65 24.90 -14.89
N PRO A 200 -0.18 25.95 -14.82
CA PRO A 200 -1.29 26.13 -15.75
C PRO A 200 -0.76 26.40 -17.17
N MET A 201 -1.30 25.67 -18.14
CA MET A 201 -1.07 25.89 -19.57
C MET A 201 -2.37 25.62 -20.31
N ARG A 202 -2.89 26.65 -20.98
CA ARG A 202 -4.09 26.55 -21.81
C ARG A 202 -3.70 26.57 -23.26
N VAL A 203 -4.20 25.60 -24.02
CA VAL A 203 -4.00 25.52 -25.48
C VAL A 203 -5.29 25.91 -26.16
N GLU A 204 -5.23 26.91 -27.04
CA GLU A 204 -6.35 27.36 -27.85
C GLU A 204 -6.20 26.83 -29.28
N PHE A 205 -7.09 25.94 -29.72
CA PHE A 205 -6.95 25.26 -31.02
C PHE A 205 -6.90 26.25 -32.20
N GLY A 206 -7.79 27.26 -32.18
CA GLY A 206 -7.89 28.25 -33.25
C GLY A 206 -6.73 29.25 -33.30
N LYS A 207 -6.12 29.59 -32.15
CA LYS A 207 -5.03 30.58 -32.07
C LYS A 207 -3.65 29.96 -32.10
N THR A 208 -3.41 28.95 -31.27
CA THR A 208 -2.08 28.36 -31.04
C THR A 208 -1.75 27.28 -32.06
N MET A 209 -2.73 26.44 -32.43
CA MET A 209 -2.51 25.29 -33.33
C MET A 209 -3.01 25.54 -34.76
N ARG A 210 -3.73 26.65 -34.99
CA ARG A 210 -4.41 26.98 -36.26
C ARG A 210 -5.38 25.88 -36.73
N TRP A 211 -5.86 25.05 -35.81
CA TRP A 211 -6.82 24.00 -36.09
C TRP A 211 -8.23 24.59 -36.11
N LYS A 212 -8.73 24.89 -37.30
CA LYS A 212 -10.07 25.47 -37.50
C LYS A 212 -11.19 24.44 -37.47
N ASP A 213 -10.86 23.18 -37.74
CA ASP A 213 -11.84 22.09 -37.88
C ASP A 213 -12.30 21.51 -36.54
N VAL A 214 -11.67 21.93 -35.42
CA VAL A 214 -12.12 21.55 -34.07
C VAL A 214 -13.33 22.40 -33.69
N ILE A 215 -14.52 21.78 -33.77
CA ILE A 215 -15.80 22.44 -33.48
C ILE A 215 -15.94 22.69 -31.96
N VAL A 216 -15.66 21.68 -31.13
CA VAL A 216 -15.66 21.75 -29.65
C VAL A 216 -14.67 20.70 -29.10
N PRO A 217 -13.94 20.96 -27.99
CA PRO A 217 -13.81 22.22 -27.27
C PRO A 217 -12.90 23.22 -28.00
N LYS A 218 -13.05 24.53 -27.76
CA LYS A 218 -12.20 25.56 -28.39
C LYS A 218 -10.83 25.71 -27.71
N PHE A 219 -10.68 25.19 -26.51
CA PHE A 219 -9.43 25.14 -25.77
C PHE A 219 -9.40 23.92 -24.85
N TYR A 220 -8.21 23.55 -24.36
CA TYR A 220 -8.07 22.62 -23.25
C TYR A 220 -6.97 23.08 -22.28
N GLU A 221 -7.08 22.66 -21.02
CA GLU A 221 -6.06 22.88 -20.01
C GLU A 221 -5.04 21.73 -20.10
N ALA A 222 -3.94 21.97 -20.82
CA ALA A 222 -2.87 20.99 -20.99
C ALA A 222 -2.07 20.78 -19.70
N TYR A 223 -1.91 21.86 -18.92
CA TYR A 223 -0.91 21.95 -17.85
C TYR A 223 0.51 21.62 -18.34
N ARG A 224 1.52 21.85 -17.50
CA ARG A 224 2.92 21.46 -17.75
C ARG A 224 3.68 21.38 -16.43
N CYS A 225 4.81 20.70 -16.41
CA CYS A 225 5.72 20.76 -15.26
C CYS A 225 6.66 21.97 -15.39
N GLY A 226 6.96 22.64 -14.28
CA GLY A 226 7.92 23.75 -14.25
C GLY A 226 8.40 24.08 -12.83
N GLY A 227 9.66 24.46 -12.70
CA GLY A 227 10.35 24.69 -11.43
C GLY A 227 11.63 23.88 -11.28
N GLU A 228 12.35 24.11 -10.18
CA GLU A 228 13.58 23.41 -9.84
C GLU A 228 13.32 22.27 -8.83
N CYS A 229 13.99 21.13 -9.02
CA CYS A 229 14.05 20.05 -8.04
C CYS A 229 15.34 20.19 -7.23
N LYS A 230 15.22 20.48 -5.93
CA LYS A 230 16.38 20.45 -5.04
C LYS A 230 16.70 19.00 -4.67
N PHE A 231 17.98 18.65 -4.73
CA PHE A 231 18.46 17.34 -4.29
C PHE A 231 18.27 17.21 -2.77
N PRO A 232 17.68 16.11 -2.24
CA PRO A 232 17.38 15.99 -0.83
C PRO A 232 18.65 15.61 -0.04
N LEU A 233 19.39 16.61 0.44
CA LEU A 233 20.31 16.44 1.56
C LEU A 233 19.73 17.14 2.77
N ASP A 234 18.89 16.44 3.52
CA ASP A 234 18.66 16.77 4.93
C ASP A 234 19.00 15.54 5.77
N ARG A 235 20.21 15.57 6.38
CA ARG A 235 20.54 14.74 7.53
C ARG A 235 20.20 15.55 8.77
N ARG A 236 19.19 15.13 9.53
CA ARG A 236 19.11 15.38 10.97
C ARG A 236 18.38 14.23 11.66
#